data_AF-A0A179UHB2-F1
#
_entry.id   AF-A0A179UHB2-F1
#
_cell.length_a   1.000
_cell.length_b   1.000
_cell.length_c   1.000
_cell.angle_alpha   90.00
_cell.angle_beta   90.00
_cell.angle_gamma   90.00
#
_symmetry.space_group_name_H-M   'P 1'
#
loop_
_entity.id
_entity.type
_entity.pdbx_description
1 polymer ?
#
loop_
_entity_poly.entity_id
_entity_poly.type
_entity_poly.pdbx_seq_one_letter_code
_entity_poly.pdbx_strand_id
1 'polypeptide(L)'
;MRFTLPCSPSLLCIDRFSLLESEAYEVPFWQIFRAAITARIEGWGDLVGLLETIAVTLHSSSLRDYDTLRGFLQDEWASKETHFFTEVWPELVRLALEMPQLFPESSLLCLSEEHRELELSRRQVGCLVIHQFLCSLPKQPWATDSSQDFRIWYS
;
A
#
# COMPACT_ATOMS: atom_id res chain seq x y z
N MET A 1 4.23 5.21 21.71
CA MET A 1 4.32 5.85 20.36
C MET A 1 3.40 5.09 19.42
N ARG A 2 2.77 5.74 18.43
CA ARG A 2 1.91 5.05 17.45
C ARG A 2 2.39 5.32 16.03
N PHE A 3 2.30 4.31 15.18
CA PHE A 3 2.57 4.36 13.76
C PHE A 3 1.27 4.65 13.01
N THR A 4 1.20 5.77 12.28
CA THR A 4 0.01 6.14 11.50
C THR A 4 -0.18 5.17 10.34
N LEU A 5 -1.40 4.67 10.14
CA LEU A 5 -1.73 3.76 9.05
C LEU A 5 -2.30 4.51 7.83
N PRO A 6 -2.26 3.87 6.64
CA PRO A 6 -2.81 4.41 5.38
C PRO A 6 -4.23 4.96 5.46
N CYS A 7 -5.07 4.31 6.28
CA CYS A 7 -6.48 4.71 6.46
C CYS A 7 -6.69 5.96 7.32
N SER A 8 -5.63 6.55 7.88
CA SER A 8 -5.78 7.70 8.78
C SER A 8 -6.28 8.94 8.04
N PRO A 9 -7.31 9.64 8.56
CA PRO A 9 -7.75 10.92 8.00
C PRO A 9 -6.69 12.02 8.17
N SER A 10 -5.71 11.84 9.05
CA SER A 10 -4.60 12.78 9.25
C SER A 10 -3.46 12.61 8.25
N LEU A 11 -3.47 11.54 7.45
CA LEU A 11 -2.46 11.31 6.42
C LEU A 11 -2.94 12.00 5.13
N LEU A 12 -2.57 13.26 4.97
CA LEU A 12 -2.98 14.09 3.84
C LEU A 12 -1.96 14.02 2.70
N CYS A 13 -2.44 14.01 1.46
CA CYS A 13 -1.63 13.98 0.24
C CYS A 13 -2.29 14.82 -0.86
N ILE A 14 -1.48 15.26 -1.83
CA ILE A 14 -1.99 15.88 -3.06
C ILE A 14 -2.46 14.77 -4.01
N ASP A 15 -3.67 14.90 -4.56
CA ASP A 15 -4.15 14.03 -5.62
C ASP A 15 -3.50 14.37 -6.96
N ARG A 16 -2.27 13.90 -7.14
CA ARG A 16 -1.44 14.21 -8.32
C ARG A 16 -1.97 13.65 -9.64
N PHE A 17 -2.85 12.66 -9.56
CA PHE A 17 -3.40 11.96 -10.72
C PHE A 17 -4.87 12.29 -10.96
N SER A 18 -5.43 13.24 -10.19
CA SER A 18 -6.83 13.67 -10.28
C SER A 18 -7.81 12.48 -10.22
N LEU A 19 -7.56 11.53 -9.31
CA LEU A 19 -8.43 10.37 -9.11
C LEU A 19 -9.74 10.72 -8.40
N LEU A 20 -9.80 11.87 -7.72
CA LEU A 20 -10.94 12.34 -6.97
C LEU A 20 -11.49 13.65 -7.56
N GLU A 21 -12.82 13.78 -7.55
CA GLU A 21 -13.51 15.03 -7.86
C GLU A 21 -13.55 15.94 -6.60
N SER A 22 -12.39 16.44 -6.18
CA SER A 22 -12.23 17.31 -5.00
C SER A 22 -11.58 18.64 -5.36
N GLU A 23 -12.11 19.74 -4.82
CA GLU A 23 -11.49 21.07 -4.95
C GLU A 23 -10.41 21.33 -3.87
N ALA A 24 -10.25 20.42 -2.91
CA ALA A 24 -9.26 20.55 -1.85
C ALA A 24 -7.82 20.33 -2.38
N TYR A 25 -6.87 21.15 -1.91
CA TYR A 25 -5.45 21.03 -2.28
C TYR A 25 -4.82 19.71 -1.79
N GLU A 26 -5.18 19.29 -0.58
CA GLU A 26 -4.79 18.00 -0.01
C GLU A 26 -6.04 17.26 0.44
N VAL A 27 -6.01 15.93 0.30
CA VAL A 27 -7.07 15.00 0.66
C VAL A 27 -6.48 13.85 1.47
N PRO A 28 -7.27 13.15 2.29
CA PRO A 28 -6.79 11.94 2.95
C PRO A 28 -6.29 10.91 1.94
N PHE A 29 -5.06 10.41 2.13
CA PHE A 29 -4.43 9.41 1.27
C PHE A 29 -5.35 8.21 1.01
N TRP A 30 -6.08 7.79 2.05
CA TRP A 30 -7.02 6.68 1.95
C TRP A 30 -8.04 6.84 0.83
N GLN A 31 -8.51 8.06 0.55
CA GLN A 31 -9.46 8.30 -0.54
C GLN A 31 -8.81 8.04 -1.90
N ILE A 32 -7.58 8.53 -2.11
CA ILE A 32 -6.80 8.30 -3.33
C ILE A 32 -6.48 6.81 -3.48
N PHE A 33 -6.00 6.17 -2.42
CA PHE A 33 -5.70 4.74 -2.40
C PHE A 33 -6.92 3.90 -2.78
N ARG A 34 -8.10 4.20 -2.21
CA ARG A 34 -9.35 3.51 -2.54
C ARG A 34 -9.74 3.67 -4.00
N ALA A 35 -9.64 4.89 -4.55
CA ALA A 35 -9.93 5.13 -5.95
C ALA A 35 -8.96 4.37 -6.86
N ALA A 36 -7.66 4.41 -6.56
CA ALA A 36 -6.61 3.74 -7.33
C ALA A 36 -6.74 2.21 -7.31
N ILE A 37 -6.90 1.60 -6.12
CA ILE A 37 -6.94 0.13 -5.99
C ILE A 37 -8.24 -0.49 -6.50
N THR A 38 -9.32 0.29 -6.57
CA THR A 38 -10.62 -0.15 -7.11
C THR A 38 -10.69 0.06 -8.63
N ALA A 39 -9.72 0.76 -9.22
CA ALA A 39 -9.62 0.88 -10.66
C ALA A 39 -9.44 -0.51 -11.30
N ARG A 40 -9.88 -0.64 -12.55
CA ARG A 40 -9.74 -1.89 -13.31
C ARG A 40 -8.26 -2.14 -13.57
N ILE A 41 -7.75 -3.26 -13.07
CA ILE A 41 -6.37 -3.74 -13.22
C ILE A 41 -6.46 -5.11 -13.85
N GLU A 42 -5.94 -5.26 -15.07
CA GLU A 42 -6.11 -6.47 -15.88
C GLU A 42 -4.81 -7.24 -16.08
N GLY A 43 -3.67 -6.64 -15.74
CA GLY A 43 -2.37 -7.23 -15.98
C GLY A 43 -1.26 -6.62 -15.14
N TRP A 44 -0.06 -7.18 -15.32
CA TRP A 44 1.14 -6.78 -14.58
C TRP A 44 1.52 -5.33 -14.80
N GLY A 45 1.31 -4.81 -16.02
CA GLY A 45 1.55 -3.40 -16.34
C GLY A 45 0.69 -2.46 -15.49
N ASP A 46 -0.59 -2.78 -15.34
CA ASP A 46 -1.52 -1.99 -14.54
C ASP A 46 -1.17 -2.05 -13.04
N LEU A 47 -0.75 -3.21 -12.55
CA LEU A 47 -0.28 -3.37 -11.18
C LEU A 47 0.96 -2.50 -10.90
N VAL A 48 1.93 -2.48 -11.81
CA VAL A 48 3.10 -1.59 -11.67
C VAL A 48 2.69 -0.13 -11.71
N GLY A 49 1.77 0.25 -12.61
CA GLY A 49 1.21 1.60 -12.66
C GLY A 49 0.49 2.01 -11.37
N LEU A 50 -0.23 1.09 -10.72
CA LEU A 50 -0.82 1.30 -9.40
C LEU A 50 0.26 1.54 -8.33
N LEU A 51 1.31 0.72 -8.30
CA LEU A 51 2.42 0.88 -7.34
C LEU A 51 3.14 2.24 -7.53
N GLU A 52 3.35 2.65 -8.77
CA GLU A 52 3.89 3.97 -9.12
C GLU A 52 2.98 5.11 -8.64
N THR A 53 1.67 4.99 -8.87
CA THR A 53 0.65 5.95 -8.41
C THR A 53 0.69 6.11 -6.90
N ILE A 54 0.71 5.00 -6.16
CA ILE A 54 0.79 4.97 -4.70
C ILE A 54 2.09 5.64 -4.23
N ALA A 55 3.24 5.25 -4.79
CA ALA A 55 4.54 5.77 -4.38
C ALA A 55 4.65 7.29 -4.60
N VAL A 56 4.23 7.77 -5.77
CA VAL A 56 4.25 9.20 -6.11
C VAL A 56 3.31 10.01 -5.22
N THR A 57 2.14 9.46 -4.90
CA THR A 57 1.15 10.12 -4.03
C THR A 57 1.66 10.21 -2.60
N LEU A 58 2.13 9.09 -2.04
CA LEU A 58 2.42 8.97 -0.61
C LEU A 58 3.82 9.48 -0.23
N HIS A 59 4.80 9.33 -1.12
CA HIS A 59 6.19 9.66 -0.83
C HIS A 59 6.71 10.87 -1.59
N SER A 60 5.91 11.46 -2.50
CA SER A 60 6.36 12.51 -3.42
C SER A 60 7.62 12.13 -4.22
N SER A 61 7.87 10.83 -4.35
CA SER A 61 8.98 10.25 -5.10
C SER A 61 8.54 8.87 -5.61
N SER A 62 8.72 8.61 -6.90
CA SER A 62 8.64 7.25 -7.42
C SER A 62 9.91 6.47 -7.06
N LEU A 63 9.84 5.13 -7.11
CA LEU A 63 11.06 4.34 -7.32
C LEU A 63 11.73 4.77 -8.63
N ARG A 64 13.06 4.65 -8.71
CA ARG A 64 13.80 5.02 -9.92
C ARG A 64 13.52 4.05 -11.07
N ASP A 65 13.29 2.79 -10.75
CA ASP A 65 12.85 1.73 -11.67
C ASP A 65 12.01 0.68 -10.92
N TYR A 66 11.09 0.05 -11.64
CA TYR A 66 10.38 -1.16 -11.23
C TYR A 66 10.88 -2.35 -12.07
N ASP A 67 12.11 -2.27 -12.57
CA ASP A 67 12.60 -3.12 -13.65
C ASP A 67 12.76 -4.57 -13.21
N THR A 68 13.25 -4.80 -11.98
CA THR A 68 13.31 -6.15 -11.40
C THR A 68 11.92 -6.77 -11.27
N LEU A 69 10.93 -6.01 -10.77
CA LEU A 69 9.55 -6.50 -10.69
C LEU A 69 8.96 -6.77 -12.07
N ARG A 70 9.14 -5.84 -13.02
CA ARG A 70 8.64 -5.98 -14.39
C ARG A 70 9.22 -7.23 -15.05
N GLY A 71 10.54 -7.43 -14.98
CA GLY A 71 11.21 -8.61 -15.51
C GLY A 71 10.68 -9.90 -14.88
N PHE A 72 10.58 -9.95 -13.54
CA PHE A 72 10.04 -11.12 -12.85
C PHE A 72 8.60 -11.45 -13.27
N LEU A 73 7.72 -10.43 -13.36
CA LEU A 73 6.32 -10.61 -13.74
C LEU A 73 6.17 -11.03 -15.21
N GLN A 74 7.00 -10.51 -16.11
CA GLN A 74 6.96 -10.79 -17.54
C GLN A 74 7.63 -12.11 -17.93
N ASP A 75 8.64 -12.54 -17.18
CA ASP A 75 9.41 -13.74 -17.49
C ASP A 75 8.92 -14.94 -16.66
N GLU A 76 9.14 -14.88 -15.34
CA GLU A 76 8.89 -16.01 -14.43
C GLU A 76 7.41 -16.19 -14.11
N TRP A 77 6.64 -15.09 -14.11
CA TRP A 77 5.24 -15.05 -13.69
C TRP A 77 4.25 -14.76 -14.82
N ALA A 78 4.70 -14.65 -16.07
CA ALA A 78 3.83 -14.38 -17.22
C ALA A 78 2.66 -15.37 -17.31
N SER A 79 2.94 -16.67 -17.14
CA SER A 79 1.93 -17.73 -17.20
C SER A 79 0.88 -17.67 -16.08
N LYS A 80 1.08 -16.84 -15.05
CA LYS A 80 0.21 -16.71 -13.87
C LYS A 80 -0.66 -15.46 -13.92
N GLU A 81 -0.49 -14.57 -14.89
CA GLU A 81 -1.17 -13.27 -14.96
C GLU A 81 -2.69 -13.41 -14.85
N THR A 82 -3.30 -14.19 -15.75
CA THR A 82 -4.74 -14.38 -15.75
C THR A 82 -5.24 -14.92 -14.42
N HIS A 83 -4.65 -16.01 -13.91
CA HIS A 83 -5.07 -16.60 -12.63
C HIS A 83 -4.89 -15.63 -11.46
N PHE A 84 -3.80 -14.87 -11.43
CA PHE A 84 -3.57 -13.91 -10.36
C PHE A 84 -4.65 -12.83 -10.34
N PHE A 85 -4.94 -12.21 -11.49
CA PHE A 85 -5.93 -11.13 -11.54
C PHE A 85 -7.38 -11.60 -11.44
N THR A 86 -7.69 -12.86 -11.75
CA THR A 86 -9.04 -13.41 -11.56
C THR A 86 -9.28 -13.95 -10.15
N GLU A 87 -8.30 -14.61 -9.54
CA GLU A 87 -8.50 -15.33 -8.27
C GLU A 87 -7.85 -14.65 -7.06
N VAL A 88 -6.65 -14.07 -7.22
CA VAL A 88 -5.83 -13.60 -6.10
C VAL A 88 -6.03 -12.11 -5.86
N TRP A 89 -5.94 -11.30 -6.91
CA TRP A 89 -6.04 -9.85 -6.84
C TRP A 89 -7.33 -9.36 -6.17
N PRO A 90 -8.54 -9.90 -6.50
CA PRO A 90 -9.76 -9.44 -5.85
C PRO A 90 -9.74 -9.64 -4.32
N GLU A 91 -9.15 -10.73 -3.84
CA GLU A 91 -9.00 -10.97 -2.40
C GLU A 91 -7.97 -10.05 -1.74
N LEU A 92 -6.87 -9.73 -2.44
CA LEU A 92 -5.90 -8.73 -1.97
C LEU A 92 -6.54 -7.35 -1.82
N VAL A 93 -7.27 -6.90 -2.84
CA VAL A 93 -8.00 -5.62 -2.82
C VAL A 93 -9.00 -5.60 -1.67
N ARG A 94 -9.80 -6.66 -1.52
CA ARG A 94 -10.80 -6.78 -0.46
C ARG A 94 -10.16 -6.69 0.93
N LEU A 95 -9.07 -7.42 1.18
CA LEU A 95 -8.36 -7.40 2.46
C LEU A 95 -7.64 -6.07 2.74
N ALA A 96 -7.08 -5.42 1.72
CA ALA A 96 -6.49 -4.09 1.86
C ALA A 96 -7.55 -3.07 2.30
N LEU A 97 -8.72 -3.10 1.64
CA LEU A 97 -9.83 -2.17 1.92
C LEU A 97 -10.48 -2.36 3.30
N GLU A 98 -10.20 -3.47 4.01
CA GLU A 98 -10.66 -3.71 5.38
C GLU A 98 -9.84 -3.02 6.46
N MET A 99 -8.75 -2.33 6.11
CA MET A 99 -7.86 -1.68 7.08
C MET A 99 -8.60 -0.78 8.09
N PRO A 100 -9.55 0.11 7.71
CA PRO A 100 -10.26 0.95 8.67
C PRO A 100 -11.08 0.16 9.70
N GLN A 101 -11.63 -0.99 9.31
CA GLN A 101 -12.39 -1.87 10.20
C GLN A 101 -11.46 -2.68 11.11
N LEU A 102 -10.29 -3.11 10.60
CA LEU A 102 -9.30 -3.88 11.34
C LEU A 102 -8.45 -3.04 12.29
N PHE A 103 -8.33 -1.73 12.02
CA PHE A 103 -7.57 -0.75 12.80
C PHE A 103 -8.38 0.55 12.96
N PRO A 104 -9.41 0.58 13.83
CA PRO A 104 -10.33 1.71 13.97
C PRO A 104 -9.65 3.03 14.37
N GLU A 105 -8.54 2.97 15.13
CA GLU A 105 -7.75 4.14 15.51
C GLU A 105 -6.81 4.63 14.40
N SER A 106 -6.87 4.00 13.21
CA SER A 106 -6.04 4.29 12.05
C SER A 106 -4.55 4.36 12.36
N SER A 107 -4.12 3.61 13.38
CA SER A 107 -2.77 3.65 13.90
C SER A 107 -2.43 2.36 14.63
N LEU A 108 -1.15 2.00 14.60
CA LEU A 108 -0.62 0.79 15.18
C LEU A 108 0.24 1.16 16.39
N LEU A 109 0.10 0.44 17.50
CA LEU A 109 0.92 0.68 18.67
C LEU A 109 2.35 0.20 18.40
N CYS A 110 3.34 1.08 18.57
CA CYS A 110 4.74 0.71 18.44
C CYS A 110 5.23 0.02 19.70
N LEU A 111 5.99 -1.06 19.53
CA LEU A 111 6.66 -1.70 20.65
C LEU A 111 7.68 -0.75 21.30
N SER A 112 7.71 -0.74 22.62
CA SER A 112 8.63 0.05 23.44
C SER A 112 8.92 -0.66 24.76
N GLU A 113 9.78 -0.09 25.62
CA GLU A 113 10.01 -0.65 26.95
C GLU A 113 8.74 -0.74 27.80
N GLU A 114 7.82 0.21 27.61
CA GLU A 114 6.51 0.29 28.26
C GLU A 114 5.46 -0.61 27.58
N HIS A 115 5.59 -0.83 26.26
CA HIS A 115 4.65 -1.61 25.45
C HIS A 115 5.41 -2.74 24.75
N ARG A 116 5.69 -3.82 25.49
CA ARG A 116 6.57 -4.91 25.00
C ARG A 116 5.89 -5.91 24.10
N GLU A 117 4.57 -5.88 24.04
CA GLU A 117 3.76 -6.85 23.33
C GLU A 117 2.70 -6.15 22.47
N LEU A 118 2.40 -6.76 21.33
CA LEU A 118 1.36 -6.35 20.42
C LEU A 118 0.65 -7.61 19.91
N GLU A 119 -0.63 -7.74 20.24
CA GLU A 119 -1.45 -8.83 19.75
C GLU A 119 -2.16 -8.42 18.46
N LEU A 120 -1.99 -9.22 17.40
CA LEU A 120 -2.66 -9.03 16.12
C LEU A 120 -3.32 -10.34 15.69
N SER A 121 -4.54 -10.23 15.18
CA SER A 121 -5.18 -11.36 14.49
C SER A 121 -4.47 -11.66 13.17
N ARG A 122 -4.59 -12.89 12.67
CA ARG A 122 -4.09 -13.27 11.33
C ARG A 122 -4.64 -12.37 10.22
N ARG A 123 -5.87 -11.86 10.39
CA ARG A 123 -6.52 -10.97 9.43
C ARG A 123 -5.89 -9.58 9.42
N GLN A 124 -5.58 -9.03 10.60
CA GLN A 124 -4.80 -7.79 10.74
C GLN A 124 -3.41 -7.92 10.14
N VAL A 125 -2.71 -9.03 10.42
CA VAL A 125 -1.39 -9.29 9.83
C VAL A 125 -1.47 -9.39 8.30
N GLY A 126 -2.43 -10.15 7.77
CA GLY A 126 -2.64 -10.25 6.32
C GLY A 126 -2.89 -8.89 5.66
N CYS A 127 -3.74 -8.06 6.26
CA CYS A 127 -3.97 -6.70 5.80
C CYS A 127 -2.67 -5.88 5.76
N LEU A 128 -1.87 -5.89 6.83
CA LEU A 128 -0.60 -5.15 6.88
C LEU A 128 0.40 -5.63 5.81
N VAL A 129 0.55 -6.94 5.62
CA VAL A 129 1.44 -7.52 4.60
C VAL A 129 1.01 -7.11 3.19
N ILE A 130 -0.30 -7.05 2.92
CA ILE A 130 -0.80 -6.55 1.63
C ILE A 130 -0.44 -5.07 1.45
N HIS A 131 -0.55 -4.25 2.49
CA HIS A 131 -0.13 -2.86 2.42
C HIS A 131 1.39 -2.68 2.25
N GLN A 132 2.20 -3.61 2.75
CA GLN A 132 3.64 -3.69 2.45
C GLN A 132 3.89 -4.08 0.99
N PHE A 133 3.15 -5.06 0.46
CA PHE A 133 3.21 -5.45 -0.95
C PHE A 133 2.82 -4.28 -1.88
N LEU A 134 1.78 -3.53 -1.53
CA LEU A 134 1.31 -2.37 -2.29
C LEU A 134 2.14 -1.10 -2.06
N CYS A 135 3.17 -1.15 -1.21
CA CYS A 135 4.00 0.01 -0.85
C CYS A 135 3.19 1.22 -0.39
N SER A 136 2.10 0.96 0.33
CA SER A 136 1.11 1.99 0.70
C SER A 136 1.24 2.44 2.15
N LEU A 137 2.19 1.89 2.91
CA LEU A 137 2.46 2.31 4.28
C LEU A 137 3.24 3.64 4.31
N PRO A 138 2.81 4.63 5.11
CA PRO A 138 3.53 5.90 5.23
C PRO A 138 4.87 5.69 5.92
N LYS A 139 5.85 6.58 5.68
CA LYS A 139 7.19 6.46 6.24
C LYS A 139 7.17 6.32 7.77
N GLN A 140 7.96 5.38 8.30
CA GLN A 140 8.13 5.21 9.74
C GLN A 140 8.65 6.50 10.39
N PRO A 141 8.13 6.89 11.57
CA PRO A 141 8.56 8.10 12.27
C PRO A 141 9.89 7.96 13.02
N TRP A 142 10.51 6.78 13.05
CA TRP A 142 11.82 6.53 13.66
C TRP A 142 12.87 6.18 12.61
N ALA A 143 14.14 6.43 12.94
CA ALA A 143 15.26 6.01 12.11
C ALA A 143 15.42 4.48 12.17
N THR A 144 15.50 3.83 11.02
CA THR A 144 15.77 2.40 10.91
C THR A 144 16.46 2.12 9.57
N ASP A 145 17.31 1.10 9.56
CA ASP A 145 17.90 0.55 8.33
C ASP A 145 16.98 -0.51 7.68
N SER A 146 15.86 -0.85 8.32
CA SER A 146 14.90 -1.83 7.82
C SER A 146 13.99 -1.24 6.72
N SER A 147 13.73 -2.03 5.69
CA SER A 147 12.69 -1.73 4.70
C SER A 147 11.29 -1.92 5.31
N GLN A 148 10.44 -0.92 5.14
CA GLN A 148 9.07 -0.93 5.66
C GLN A 148 8.12 -1.77 4.79
N ASP A 149 8.43 -1.88 3.50
CA ASP A 149 7.63 -2.48 2.46
C ASP A 149 8.56 -3.20 1.46
N PHE A 150 7.97 -3.70 0.37
CA PHE A 150 8.66 -4.56 -0.57
C PHE A 150 9.39 -3.80 -1.68
N ARG A 151 9.47 -2.46 -1.59
CA ARG A 151 10.12 -1.62 -2.62
C ARG A 151 11.54 -2.06 -2.96
N ILE A 152 12.31 -2.54 -1.98
CA ILE A 152 13.69 -3.02 -2.19
C ILE A 152 13.79 -4.24 -3.10
N TRP A 153 12.70 -4.97 -3.30
CA TRP A 153 12.62 -6.12 -4.21
C TRP A 153 12.03 -5.77 -5.56
N TYR A 154 11.52 -4.53 -5.71
CA TYR A 154 10.84 -4.11 -6.93
C TYR A 154 11.75 -3.38 -7.91
N SER A 155 12.75 -2.67 -7.38
CA SER A 155 13.85 -2.04 -8.12
C SER A 155 14.82 -3.08 -8.64
#